data_AF-B5XX88-F1
#
_entry.id   AF-B5XX88-F1
#
_cell.length_a   1.000
_cell.length_b   1.000
_cell.length_c   1.000
_cell.angle_alpha   90.00
_cell.angle_beta   90.00
_cell.angle_gamma   90.00
#
_symmetry.space_group_name_H-M   'P 1'
#
loop_
_entity.id
_entity.type
_entity.pdbx_description
1 polymer ?
#
loop_
_entity_poly.entity_id
_entity_poly.type
_entity_poly.pdbx_seq_one_letter_code
_entity_poly.pdbx_strand_id
1 'polypeptide(L)'
;MSAICIQVINPNTSLAMTETIGAAARAVAAPGTEILAVCPRAGVPSIEGHFDEAIAAVGVLEQIKAGREQGVDGHVIACFGDPGLLAARELAQGPVIGIAEAAMHMATMVATRFSIVTTLPRTLIIARHLLHQYGFHQHCAALHAIDLPVLALEDGSGLAQEKVRERCIRALKEDGSGAIVLGCGGMATLAQELTRELRVPVIDGVSAAVKMVESLVALGLATSKHGDLAFPEKKALSGQFQSLNPF
;
A
#
# COMPACT_ATOMS: atom_id res chain seq x y z
N MET A 1 17.09 -14.70 -17.78
CA MET A 1 16.32 -13.44 -17.61
C MET A 1 16.92 -12.73 -16.42
N SER A 2 17.17 -11.42 -16.51
CA SER A 2 17.58 -10.63 -15.34
C SER A 2 16.52 -10.76 -14.25
N ALA A 3 16.94 -10.86 -12.99
CA ALA A 3 16.00 -10.88 -11.87
C ALA A 3 15.25 -9.53 -11.81
N ILE A 4 13.94 -9.57 -11.60
CA ILE A 4 13.11 -8.39 -11.37
C ILE A 4 13.30 -7.99 -9.91
N CYS A 5 13.64 -6.74 -9.60
CA CYS A 5 13.74 -6.24 -8.24
C CYS A 5 12.60 -5.25 -7.96
N ILE A 6 11.76 -5.55 -6.98
CA ILE A 6 10.65 -4.69 -6.55
C ILE A 6 10.93 -4.15 -5.16
N GLN A 7 10.97 -2.82 -5.06
CA GLN A 7 11.10 -2.14 -3.77
C GLN A 7 9.72 -2.02 -3.11
N VAL A 8 9.54 -2.61 -1.93
CA VAL A 8 8.30 -2.52 -1.15
C VAL A 8 8.55 -1.59 0.04
N ILE A 9 8.04 -0.37 -0.06
CA ILE A 9 8.32 0.72 0.86
C ILE A 9 7.23 0.74 1.94
N ASN A 10 7.56 0.38 3.17
CA ASN A 10 6.77 0.74 4.34
C ASN A 10 6.94 2.24 4.61
N PRO A 11 5.90 3.09 4.48
CA PRO A 11 6.05 4.54 4.66
C PRO A 11 6.23 5.01 6.11
N ASN A 12 5.98 4.14 7.10
CA ASN A 12 6.29 4.41 8.51
C ASN A 12 7.65 3.82 8.91
N THR A 13 8.15 4.15 10.11
CA THR A 13 9.49 3.73 10.58
C THR A 13 9.49 2.43 11.40
N SER A 14 8.37 1.71 11.49
CA SER A 14 8.29 0.44 12.23
C SER A 14 9.00 -0.69 11.47
N LEU A 15 10.08 -1.21 12.07
CA LEU A 15 10.81 -2.36 11.51
C LEU A 15 9.96 -3.63 11.51
N ALA A 16 9.23 -3.90 12.60
CA ALA A 16 8.34 -5.05 12.69
C ALA A 16 7.31 -5.05 11.55
N MET A 17 6.68 -3.91 11.30
CA MET A 17 5.72 -3.79 10.20
C MET A 17 6.39 -3.96 8.82
N THR A 18 7.63 -3.48 8.67
CA THR A 18 8.41 -3.68 7.44
C THR A 18 8.71 -5.16 7.19
N GLU A 19 8.99 -5.93 8.24
CA GLU A 19 9.17 -7.39 8.17
C GLU A 19 7.87 -8.10 7.78
N THR A 20 6.74 -7.73 8.41
CA THR A 20 5.40 -8.25 8.08
C THR A 20 5.02 -7.98 6.63
N ILE A 21 5.18 -6.74 6.16
CA ILE A 21 4.96 -6.33 4.77
C ILE A 21 5.88 -7.11 3.82
N GLY A 22 7.18 -7.20 4.16
CA GLY A 22 8.15 -7.92 3.35
C GLY A 22 7.84 -9.41 3.25
N ALA A 23 7.35 -10.03 4.32
CA ALA A 23 6.96 -11.44 4.32
C ALA A 23 5.76 -11.69 3.41
N ALA A 24 4.72 -10.85 3.49
CA ALA A 24 3.55 -10.94 2.60
C ALA A 24 3.94 -10.75 1.12
N ALA A 25 4.78 -9.75 0.83
CA ALA A 25 5.28 -9.50 -0.52
C ALA A 25 6.07 -10.70 -1.08
N ARG A 26 7.00 -11.27 -0.30
CA ARG A 26 7.79 -12.45 -0.71
C ARG A 26 6.94 -13.71 -0.92
N ALA A 27 5.86 -13.86 -0.17
CA ALA A 27 4.99 -15.04 -0.27
C ALA A 27 4.28 -15.17 -1.62
N VAL A 28 4.09 -14.06 -2.35
CA VAL A 28 3.38 -14.03 -3.65
C VAL A 28 4.26 -13.65 -4.84
N ALA A 29 5.49 -13.23 -4.58
CA ALA A 29 6.49 -12.90 -5.60
C ALA A 29 6.73 -14.10 -6.52
N ALA A 30 6.76 -13.84 -7.83
CA ALA A 30 7.02 -14.86 -8.84
C ALA A 30 8.49 -15.34 -8.78
N PRO A 31 8.79 -16.54 -9.29
CA PRO A 31 10.16 -16.99 -9.47
C PRO A 31 10.98 -15.97 -10.29
N GLY A 32 12.11 -15.52 -9.73
CA GLY A 32 12.95 -14.50 -10.35
C GLY A 32 12.63 -13.06 -9.93
N THR A 33 11.63 -12.85 -9.07
CA THR A 33 11.36 -11.57 -8.43
C THR A 33 12.04 -11.50 -7.05
N GLU A 34 12.91 -10.52 -6.88
CA GLU A 34 13.50 -10.12 -5.60
C GLU A 34 12.63 -9.03 -4.95
N ILE A 35 12.38 -9.17 -3.65
CA ILE A 35 11.64 -8.18 -2.86
C ILE A 35 12.61 -7.44 -1.94
N LEU A 36 12.76 -6.15 -2.19
CA LEU A 36 13.51 -5.23 -1.34
C LEU A 36 12.54 -4.48 -0.42
N ALA A 37 12.29 -5.03 0.77
CA ALA A 37 11.44 -4.40 1.78
C ALA A 37 12.23 -3.34 2.57
N VAL A 38 11.75 -2.10 2.61
CA VAL A 38 12.45 -0.96 3.21
C VAL A 38 11.50 -0.04 3.97
N CYS A 39 12.05 0.83 4.82
CA CYS A 39 11.34 1.92 5.45
C CYS A 39 12.21 3.19 5.53
N PRO A 40 11.61 4.39 5.67
CA PRO A 40 12.35 5.62 5.90
C PRO A 40 13.23 5.57 7.15
N ARG A 41 14.34 6.32 7.13
CA ARG A 41 15.26 6.42 8.29
C ARG A 41 14.73 7.35 9.38
N ALA A 42 13.91 8.32 8.98
CA ALA A 42 13.24 9.27 9.86
C ALA A 42 11.80 9.46 9.37
N GLY A 43 10.88 9.71 10.29
CA GLY A 43 9.46 9.84 9.97
C GLY A 43 8.57 9.48 11.14
N VAL A 44 7.36 9.06 10.82
CA VAL A 44 6.35 8.64 11.80
C VAL A 44 6.42 7.12 12.07
N PRO A 45 6.24 6.66 13.31
CA PRO A 45 6.24 5.23 13.65
C PRO A 45 5.00 4.48 13.15
N SER A 46 3.88 5.20 13.01
CA SER A 46 2.62 4.75 12.42
C SER A 46 1.96 5.93 11.70
N ILE A 47 1.09 5.64 10.73
CA ILE A 47 0.39 6.66 9.95
C ILE A 47 -1.09 6.62 10.32
N GLU A 48 -1.54 7.64 11.05
CA GLU A 48 -2.85 7.65 11.72
C GLU A 48 -3.65 8.92 11.41
N GLY A 49 -3.22 9.70 10.41
CA GLY A 49 -3.94 10.87 9.92
C GLY A 49 -3.15 11.67 8.88
N HIS A 50 -3.74 12.77 8.42
CA HIS A 50 -3.20 13.59 7.33
C HIS A 50 -1.80 14.18 7.61
N PHE A 51 -1.52 14.56 8.86
CA PHE A 51 -0.19 15.06 9.23
C PHE A 51 0.87 13.97 9.06
N ASP A 52 0.54 12.75 9.50
CA ASP A 52 1.44 11.61 9.39
C ASP A 52 1.65 11.22 7.93
N GLU A 53 0.60 11.26 7.09
CA GLU A 53 0.71 11.02 5.65
C GLU A 53 1.62 12.03 4.95
N ALA A 54 1.60 13.30 5.36
CA ALA A 54 2.47 14.33 4.80
C ALA A 54 3.94 14.05 5.11
N ILE A 55 4.26 13.61 6.33
CA ILE A 55 5.63 13.19 6.70
C ILE A 55 6.00 11.91 5.95
N ALA A 56 5.12 10.91 5.93
CA ALA A 56 5.33 9.64 5.25
C ALA A 56 5.56 9.82 3.75
N ALA A 57 4.88 10.76 3.10
CA ALA A 57 5.08 11.06 1.68
C ALA A 57 6.53 11.48 1.39
N VAL A 58 7.15 12.30 2.25
CA VAL A 58 8.57 12.66 2.09
C VAL A 58 9.47 11.44 2.31
N GLY A 59 9.18 10.63 3.34
CA GLY A 59 9.91 9.39 3.58
C GLY A 59 9.82 8.39 2.41
N VAL A 60 8.65 8.29 1.76
CA VAL A 60 8.48 7.52 0.53
C VAL A 60 9.39 8.04 -0.57
N LEU A 61 9.44 9.36 -0.79
CA LEU A 61 10.32 9.95 -1.81
C LEU A 61 11.81 9.67 -1.54
N GLU A 62 12.25 9.66 -0.28
CA GLU A 62 13.61 9.23 0.08
C GLU A 62 13.90 7.80 -0.36
N GLN A 63 12.95 6.88 -0.14
CA GLN A 63 13.10 5.48 -0.53
C GLN A 63 13.00 5.28 -2.05
N ILE A 64 12.09 6.01 -2.73
CA ILE A 64 11.99 6.00 -4.20
C ILE A 64 13.32 6.45 -4.82
N LYS A 65 13.91 7.52 -4.30
CA LYS A 65 15.22 8.02 -4.72
C LYS A 65 16.30 6.94 -4.55
N ALA A 66 16.36 6.29 -3.39
CA ALA A 66 17.30 5.20 -3.13
C ALA A 66 17.07 3.98 -4.06
N GLY A 67 15.82 3.60 -4.31
CA GLY A 67 15.47 2.51 -5.23
C GLY A 67 15.86 2.84 -6.67
N ARG A 68 15.65 4.09 -7.11
CA ARG A 68 16.09 4.56 -8.43
C ARG A 68 17.62 4.57 -8.56
N GLU A 69 18.36 4.96 -7.53
CA GLU A 69 19.83 4.87 -7.50
C GLU A 69 20.32 3.42 -7.62
N GLN A 70 19.57 2.47 -7.07
CA GLN A 70 19.86 1.03 -7.14
C GLN A 70 19.38 0.37 -8.44
N GLY A 71 18.58 1.06 -9.25
CA GLY A 71 18.05 0.54 -10.51
C GLY A 71 16.95 -0.51 -10.33
N VAL A 72 16.10 -0.40 -9.31
CA VAL A 72 14.95 -1.31 -9.13
C VAL A 72 13.93 -1.17 -10.27
N ASP A 73 13.21 -2.25 -10.56
CA ASP A 73 12.28 -2.32 -11.69
C ASP A 73 10.91 -1.71 -11.40
N GLY A 74 10.55 -1.57 -10.12
CA GLY A 74 9.29 -0.95 -9.70
C GLY A 74 9.17 -0.81 -8.18
N HIS A 75 8.13 -0.08 -7.76
CA HIS A 75 7.94 0.30 -6.36
C HIS A 75 6.51 0.04 -5.88
N VAL A 76 6.38 -0.34 -4.61
CA VAL A 76 5.11 -0.47 -3.89
C VAL A 76 5.12 0.49 -2.69
N ILE A 77 4.07 1.27 -2.50
CA ILE A 77 3.85 2.10 -1.30
C ILE A 77 2.91 1.35 -0.35
N ALA A 78 3.48 0.74 0.69
CA ALA A 78 2.80 -0.19 1.59
C ALA A 78 2.10 0.49 2.79
N CYS A 79 1.31 1.54 2.53
CA CYS A 79 0.41 2.15 3.51
C CYS A 79 -0.97 2.37 2.90
N PHE A 80 -2.03 2.00 3.61
CA PHE A 80 -3.40 2.20 3.14
C PHE A 80 -3.79 3.68 3.30
N GLY A 81 -3.61 4.44 2.23
CA GLY A 81 -3.50 5.90 2.23
C GLY A 81 -2.66 6.39 1.05
N ASP A 82 -1.81 5.50 0.52
CA ASP A 82 -0.96 5.70 -0.66
C ASP A 82 -0.19 7.04 -0.63
N PRO A 83 0.49 7.35 0.49
CA PRO A 83 1.07 8.66 0.73
C PRO A 83 2.12 9.01 -0.34
N GLY A 84 1.91 10.14 -1.01
CA GLY A 84 2.84 10.63 -2.03
C GLY A 84 2.85 9.85 -3.34
N LEU A 85 1.84 9.01 -3.64
CA LEU A 85 1.80 8.17 -4.84
C LEU A 85 2.15 8.90 -6.14
N LEU A 86 1.51 10.05 -6.40
CA LEU A 86 1.77 10.80 -7.64
C LEU A 86 3.17 11.41 -7.67
N ALA A 87 3.65 11.95 -6.55
CA ALA A 87 5.01 12.49 -6.44
C ALA A 87 6.06 11.38 -6.61
N ALA A 88 5.79 10.19 -6.07
CA ALA A 88 6.64 9.01 -6.25
C ALA A 88 6.67 8.58 -7.73
N ARG A 89 5.52 8.62 -8.43
CA ARG A 89 5.43 8.37 -9.87
C ARG A 89 6.23 9.38 -10.69
N GLU A 90 6.24 10.66 -10.33
CA GLU A 90 7.11 11.66 -10.98
C GLU A 90 8.60 11.32 -10.83
N LEU A 91 9.04 10.97 -9.63
CA LEU A 91 10.46 10.76 -9.31
C LEU A 91 11.01 9.40 -9.78
N ALA A 92 10.22 8.33 -9.71
CA ALA A 92 10.60 6.98 -10.11
C ALA A 92 10.69 6.82 -11.63
N GLN A 93 11.51 5.88 -12.10
CA GLN A 93 11.51 5.46 -13.50
C GLN A 93 10.54 4.29 -13.74
N GLY A 94 10.51 3.30 -12.84
CA GLY A 94 9.57 2.18 -12.88
C GLY A 94 8.14 2.57 -12.48
N PRO A 95 7.19 1.63 -12.58
CA PRO A 95 5.84 1.82 -12.04
C PRO A 95 5.88 1.95 -10.51
N VAL A 96 4.99 2.78 -9.97
CA VAL A 96 4.74 2.91 -8.52
C VAL A 96 3.27 2.63 -8.26
N ILE A 97 3.00 1.66 -7.38
CA ILE A 97 1.66 1.19 -7.04
C ILE A 97 1.39 1.36 -5.54
N GLY A 98 0.26 1.99 -5.21
CA GLY A 98 -0.23 2.07 -3.83
C GLY A 98 -0.97 0.80 -3.42
N ILE A 99 -0.89 0.40 -2.14
CA ILE A 99 -1.60 -0.80 -1.70
C ILE A 99 -3.11 -0.59 -1.59
N ALA A 100 -3.58 0.62 -1.33
CA ALA A 100 -5.02 0.91 -1.34
C ALA A 100 -5.55 0.88 -2.79
N GLU A 101 -4.86 1.55 -3.72
CA GLU A 101 -5.11 1.46 -5.17
C GLU A 101 -5.17 0.00 -5.63
N ALA A 102 -4.16 -0.80 -5.33
CA ALA A 102 -4.07 -2.19 -5.76
C ALA A 102 -5.20 -3.08 -5.19
N ALA A 103 -5.46 -2.97 -3.88
CA ALA A 103 -6.50 -3.77 -3.25
C ALA A 103 -7.89 -3.44 -3.81
N MET A 104 -8.18 -2.16 -4.04
CA MET A 104 -9.45 -1.73 -4.62
C MET A 104 -9.59 -2.23 -6.07
N HIS A 105 -8.54 -2.12 -6.89
CA HIS A 105 -8.54 -2.68 -8.25
C HIS A 105 -8.86 -4.18 -8.25
N MET A 106 -8.14 -4.98 -7.45
CA MET A 106 -8.39 -6.42 -7.36
C MET A 106 -9.80 -6.73 -6.86
N ALA A 107 -10.33 -5.97 -5.90
CA ALA A 107 -11.67 -6.17 -5.36
C ALA A 107 -12.75 -6.02 -6.44
N THR A 108 -12.63 -5.04 -7.33
CA THR A 108 -13.59 -4.84 -8.42
C THR A 108 -13.56 -5.94 -9.49
N MET A 109 -12.47 -6.71 -9.58
CA MET A 109 -12.37 -7.83 -10.53
C MET A 109 -13.13 -9.08 -10.05
N VAL A 110 -13.31 -9.22 -8.73
CA VAL A 110 -13.82 -10.47 -8.12
C VAL A 110 -15.14 -10.30 -7.39
N ALA A 111 -15.60 -9.07 -7.17
CA ALA A 111 -16.89 -8.76 -6.56
C ALA A 111 -17.52 -7.50 -7.16
N THR A 112 -18.85 -7.46 -7.21
CA THR A 112 -19.60 -6.28 -7.65
C THR A 112 -19.41 -5.10 -6.70
N ARG A 113 -19.29 -5.38 -5.38
CA ARG A 113 -18.99 -4.41 -4.33
C ARG A 113 -18.11 -5.03 -3.24
N PHE A 114 -17.33 -4.19 -2.56
CA PHE A 114 -16.44 -4.58 -1.47
C PHE A 114 -16.61 -3.68 -0.23
N SER A 115 -16.31 -4.21 0.96
CA SER A 115 -16.21 -3.39 2.19
C SER A 115 -14.75 -3.21 2.59
N ILE A 116 -14.41 -2.05 3.15
CA ILE A 116 -13.07 -1.78 3.71
C ILE A 116 -13.08 -1.96 5.22
N VAL A 117 -12.10 -2.68 5.76
CA VAL A 117 -11.88 -2.82 7.22
C VAL A 117 -10.49 -2.28 7.55
N THR A 118 -10.40 -1.15 8.25
CA THR A 118 -9.14 -0.48 8.65
C THR A 118 -8.98 -0.44 10.19
N THR A 119 -7.93 0.21 10.68
CA THR A 119 -7.56 0.31 12.10
C THR A 119 -8.37 1.36 12.84
N LEU A 120 -8.11 2.64 12.55
CA LEU A 120 -8.62 3.79 13.32
C LEU A 120 -9.80 4.49 12.62
N PRO A 121 -10.82 4.97 13.36
CA PRO A 121 -11.93 5.71 12.76
C PRO A 121 -11.50 6.97 12.02
N ARG A 122 -10.47 7.66 12.52
CA ARG A 122 -9.98 8.91 11.93
C ARG A 122 -9.31 8.74 10.56
N THR A 123 -8.91 7.52 10.17
CA THR A 123 -8.35 7.24 8.84
C THR A 123 -9.42 6.87 7.81
N LEU A 124 -10.68 6.66 8.23
CA LEU A 124 -11.79 6.37 7.30
C LEU A 124 -11.99 7.49 6.27
N ILE A 125 -11.74 8.75 6.64
CA ILE A 125 -11.85 9.88 5.72
C ILE A 125 -10.78 9.83 4.61
N ILE A 126 -9.57 9.37 4.94
CA ILE A 126 -8.49 9.16 3.97
C ILE A 126 -8.90 8.09 2.97
N ALA A 127 -9.36 6.93 3.45
CA ALA A 127 -9.85 5.85 2.58
C ALA A 127 -11.02 6.32 1.69
N ARG A 128 -11.92 7.16 2.22
CA ARG A 128 -13.01 7.76 1.47
C ARG A 128 -12.52 8.70 0.37
N HIS A 129 -11.48 9.51 0.63
CA HIS A 129 -10.86 10.33 -0.42
C HIS A 129 -10.25 9.47 -1.53
N LEU A 130 -9.53 8.40 -1.20
CA LEU A 130 -8.95 7.50 -2.20
C LEU A 130 -10.02 6.81 -3.05
N LEU A 131 -11.12 6.36 -2.44
CA LEU A 131 -12.26 5.81 -3.19
C LEU A 131 -12.80 6.78 -4.25
N HIS A 132 -12.84 8.08 -3.94
CA HIS A 132 -13.25 9.09 -4.91
C HIS A 132 -12.16 9.35 -5.97
N GLN A 133 -10.91 9.49 -5.55
CA GLN A 133 -9.78 9.76 -6.46
C GLN A 133 -9.57 8.63 -7.47
N TYR A 134 -9.70 7.37 -7.03
CA TYR A 134 -9.55 6.19 -7.87
C TYR A 134 -10.83 5.76 -8.58
N GLY A 135 -11.96 6.44 -8.33
CA GLY A 135 -13.24 6.14 -9.01
C GLY A 135 -13.99 4.90 -8.47
N PHE A 136 -13.62 4.40 -7.29
CA PHE A 136 -14.23 3.20 -6.69
C PHE A 136 -15.33 3.48 -5.66
N HIS A 137 -15.71 4.73 -5.43
CA HIS A 137 -16.74 5.09 -4.45
C HIS A 137 -18.05 4.29 -4.61
N GLN A 138 -18.53 4.07 -5.83
CA GLN A 138 -19.76 3.30 -6.09
C GLN A 138 -19.59 1.79 -5.84
N HIS A 139 -18.36 1.29 -5.95
CA HIS A 139 -18.01 -0.12 -5.72
C HIS A 139 -17.79 -0.42 -4.23
N CYS A 140 -17.54 0.59 -3.40
CA CYS A 140 -17.44 0.40 -1.96
C CYS A 140 -18.84 0.31 -1.32
N ALA A 141 -19.09 -0.76 -0.58
CA ALA A 141 -20.32 -0.96 0.19
C ALA A 141 -20.34 -0.15 1.48
N ALA A 142 -19.28 -0.31 2.28
CA ALA A 142 -19.09 0.39 3.54
C ALA A 142 -17.61 0.46 3.91
N LEU A 143 -17.28 1.38 4.82
CA LEU A 143 -15.97 1.47 5.44
C LEU A 143 -16.12 1.32 6.96
N HIS A 144 -15.28 0.48 7.56
CA HIS A 144 -15.31 0.16 8.98
C HIS A 144 -13.91 0.30 9.59
N ALA A 145 -13.86 0.66 10.86
CA ALA A 145 -12.65 0.66 11.66
C ALA A 145 -12.81 -0.30 12.85
N ILE A 146 -11.73 -0.98 13.25
CA ILE A 146 -11.69 -1.83 14.45
C ILE A 146 -11.50 -1.05 15.75
N ASP A 147 -11.18 0.25 15.64
CA ASP A 147 -10.95 1.20 16.73
C ASP A 147 -9.78 0.81 17.64
N LEU A 148 -8.65 0.47 17.01
CA LEU A 148 -7.36 0.27 17.67
C LEU A 148 -6.24 1.03 16.94
N PRO A 149 -5.21 1.49 17.65
CA PRO A 149 -4.01 2.06 17.05
C PRO A 149 -3.36 1.12 16.05
N VAL A 150 -2.66 1.66 15.05
CA VAL A 150 -2.05 0.85 13.98
C VAL A 150 -1.03 -0.14 14.54
N LEU A 151 -0.24 0.29 15.53
CA LEU A 151 0.79 -0.56 16.15
C LEU A 151 0.22 -1.71 16.99
N ALA A 152 -1.09 -1.72 17.28
CA ALA A 152 -1.73 -2.85 17.96
C ALA A 152 -1.75 -4.13 17.11
N LEU A 153 -1.53 -4.03 15.80
CA LEU A 153 -1.36 -5.20 14.92
C LEU A 153 -0.05 -5.95 15.20
N GLU A 154 0.96 -5.27 15.74
CA GLU A 154 2.31 -5.80 15.96
C GLU A 154 2.63 -6.04 17.45
N ASP A 155 1.65 -5.88 18.35
CA ASP A 155 1.88 -6.00 19.81
C ASP A 155 1.98 -7.45 20.31
N GLY A 156 1.74 -8.43 19.43
CA GLY A 156 1.81 -9.86 19.72
C GLY A 156 0.60 -10.42 20.50
N SER A 157 -0.40 -9.60 20.83
CA SER A 157 -1.57 -10.03 21.61
C SER A 157 -2.61 -10.81 20.79
N GLY A 158 -2.65 -10.60 19.47
CA GLY A 158 -3.70 -11.16 18.59
C GLY A 158 -5.04 -10.42 18.65
N LEU A 159 -5.19 -9.41 19.53
CA LEU A 159 -6.46 -8.73 19.74
C LEU A 159 -6.92 -7.95 18.50
N ALA A 160 -6.00 -7.27 17.82
CA ALA A 160 -6.32 -6.52 16.61
C ALA A 160 -6.76 -7.46 15.47
N GLN A 161 -6.08 -8.61 15.33
CA GLN A 161 -6.39 -9.64 14.36
C GLN A 161 -7.81 -10.20 14.57
N GLU A 162 -8.18 -10.53 15.81
CA GLU A 162 -9.54 -11.00 16.11
C GLU A 162 -10.59 -9.91 15.83
N LYS A 163 -10.33 -8.65 16.18
CA LYS A 163 -11.26 -7.56 15.86
C LYS A 163 -11.43 -7.34 14.36
N VAL A 164 -10.37 -7.50 13.56
CA VAL A 164 -10.46 -7.48 12.09
C VAL A 164 -11.38 -8.60 11.63
N ARG A 165 -11.14 -9.82 12.11
CA ARG A 165 -11.95 -11.00 11.79
C ARG A 165 -13.43 -10.79 12.11
N GLU A 166 -13.75 -10.39 13.34
CA GLU A 166 -15.13 -10.09 13.77
C GLU A 166 -15.79 -9.02 12.89
N ARG A 167 -15.04 -7.97 12.53
CA ARG A 167 -15.55 -6.91 11.66
C ARG A 167 -15.78 -7.38 10.24
N CYS A 168 -14.92 -8.23 9.69
CA CYS A 168 -15.14 -8.84 8.38
C CYS A 168 -16.42 -9.68 8.36
N ILE A 169 -16.63 -10.51 9.39
CA ILE A 169 -17.84 -11.34 9.52
C ILE A 169 -19.11 -10.47 9.53
N ARG A 170 -19.07 -9.34 10.24
CA ARG A 170 -20.20 -8.40 10.31
C ARG A 170 -20.42 -7.67 8.99
N ALA A 171 -19.36 -7.16 8.36
CA ALA A 171 -19.43 -6.48 7.08
C ALA A 171 -20.13 -7.34 6.00
N LEU A 172 -19.76 -8.63 5.92
CA LEU A 172 -20.38 -9.56 4.97
C LEU A 172 -21.87 -9.83 5.23
N LYS A 173 -22.33 -9.69 6.48
CA LYS A 173 -23.74 -9.84 6.85
C LYS A 173 -24.55 -8.56 6.63
N GLU A 174 -23.93 -7.40 6.86
CA GLU A 174 -24.63 -6.11 6.99
C GLU A 174 -24.55 -5.25 5.72
N ASP A 175 -23.46 -5.31 4.96
CA ASP A 175 -23.14 -4.29 3.95
C ASP A 175 -23.63 -4.62 2.53
N GLY A 176 -23.92 -5.89 2.25
CA GLY A 176 -24.22 -6.36 0.89
C GLY A 176 -23.00 -6.32 -0.04
N SER A 177 -21.80 -6.59 0.48
CA SER A 177 -20.56 -6.74 -0.28
C SER A 177 -20.16 -8.21 -0.49
N GLY A 178 -19.43 -8.48 -1.57
CA GLY A 178 -18.94 -9.82 -1.92
C GLY A 178 -17.45 -10.04 -1.65
N ALA A 179 -16.74 -9.01 -1.21
CA ALA A 179 -15.31 -9.05 -0.89
C ALA A 179 -14.96 -8.06 0.22
N ILE A 180 -13.83 -8.30 0.88
CA ILE A 180 -13.24 -7.41 1.89
C ILE A 180 -11.88 -6.90 1.41
N VAL A 181 -11.66 -5.60 1.56
CA VAL A 181 -10.35 -4.95 1.38
C VAL A 181 -9.77 -4.65 2.77
N LEU A 182 -8.58 -5.19 3.05
CA LEU A 182 -7.86 -4.92 4.30
C LEU A 182 -7.20 -3.54 4.23
N GLY A 183 -7.56 -2.69 5.19
CA GLY A 183 -7.24 -1.26 5.22
C GLY A 183 -5.96 -0.89 5.94
N CYS A 184 -4.96 -1.79 6.04
CA CYS A 184 -3.67 -1.52 6.70
C CYS A 184 -2.60 -2.53 6.24
N GLY A 185 -1.36 -2.07 6.04
CA GLY A 185 -0.23 -2.94 5.67
C GLY A 185 0.11 -3.99 6.74
N GLY A 186 -0.12 -3.71 8.02
CA GLY A 186 0.05 -4.67 9.12
C GLY A 186 -1.00 -5.81 9.13
N MET A 187 -2.02 -5.76 8.27
CA MET A 187 -3.01 -6.84 8.14
C MET A 187 -2.64 -7.83 7.02
N ALA A 188 -1.52 -7.64 6.32
CA ALA A 188 -1.22 -8.34 5.07
C ALA A 188 -1.24 -9.88 5.20
N THR A 189 -0.75 -10.42 6.31
CA THR A 189 -0.69 -11.87 6.57
C THR A 189 -2.05 -12.49 6.93
N LEU A 190 -3.08 -11.68 7.23
CA LEU A 190 -4.42 -12.16 7.60
C LEU A 190 -5.27 -12.55 6.39
N ALA A 191 -4.96 -12.01 5.21
CA ALA A 191 -5.82 -12.13 4.02
C ALA A 191 -6.11 -13.58 3.63
N GLN A 192 -5.09 -14.44 3.61
CA GLN A 192 -5.25 -15.82 3.18
C GLN A 192 -6.08 -16.65 4.18
N GLU A 193 -5.86 -16.44 5.49
CA GLU A 193 -6.61 -17.11 6.55
C GLU A 193 -8.08 -16.72 6.49
N LEU A 194 -8.38 -15.42 6.49
CA LEU A 194 -9.74 -14.90 6.43
C LEU A 194 -10.45 -15.29 5.13
N THR A 195 -9.74 -15.35 4.00
CA THR A 195 -10.32 -15.85 2.74
C THR A 195 -10.79 -17.30 2.87
N ARG A 196 -9.97 -18.18 3.45
CA ARG A 196 -10.31 -19.60 3.65
C ARG A 196 -11.46 -19.77 4.62
N GLU A 197 -11.45 -19.01 5.70
CA GLU A 197 -12.46 -19.08 6.75
C GLU A 197 -13.82 -18.54 6.27
N LEU A 198 -13.83 -17.33 5.72
CA LEU A 198 -15.06 -16.61 5.36
C LEU A 198 -15.60 -17.01 3.99
N ARG A 199 -14.82 -17.74 3.19
CA ARG A 199 -15.17 -18.21 1.83
C ARG A 199 -15.55 -17.09 0.87
N VAL A 200 -14.96 -15.92 1.05
CA VAL A 200 -15.05 -14.76 0.16
C VAL A 200 -13.65 -14.19 -0.07
N PRO A 201 -13.41 -13.43 -1.15
CA PRO A 201 -12.12 -12.75 -1.34
C PRO A 201 -11.86 -11.75 -0.22
N VAL A 202 -10.81 -11.99 0.57
CA VAL A 202 -10.26 -11.01 1.52
C VAL A 202 -8.89 -10.59 0.99
N ILE A 203 -8.76 -9.32 0.66
CA ILE A 203 -7.70 -8.80 -0.21
C ILE A 203 -6.73 -7.98 0.62
N ASP A 204 -5.48 -8.44 0.67
CA ASP A 204 -4.33 -7.65 1.10
C ASP A 204 -3.77 -6.84 -0.07
N GLY A 205 -3.57 -5.54 0.16
CA GLY A 205 -3.03 -4.63 -0.82
C GLY A 205 -1.53 -4.80 -1.09
N VAL A 206 -0.74 -5.29 -0.14
CA VAL A 206 0.70 -5.50 -0.33
C VAL A 206 0.94 -6.55 -1.41
N SER A 207 0.32 -7.72 -1.23
CA SER A 207 0.38 -8.83 -2.18
C SER A 207 -0.18 -8.43 -3.54
N ALA A 208 -1.33 -7.74 -3.57
CA ALA A 208 -1.93 -7.25 -4.80
C ALA A 208 -1.01 -6.29 -5.56
N ALA A 209 -0.39 -5.34 -4.87
CA ALA A 209 0.50 -4.35 -5.48
C ALA A 209 1.77 -4.98 -6.06
N VAL A 210 2.36 -5.98 -5.38
CA VAL A 210 3.49 -6.75 -5.93
C VAL A 210 3.12 -7.40 -7.26
N LYS A 211 1.95 -8.06 -7.34
CA LYS A 211 1.51 -8.69 -8.59
C LYS A 211 1.23 -7.67 -9.69
N MET A 212 0.72 -6.48 -9.35
CA MET A 212 0.51 -5.41 -10.33
C MET A 212 1.84 -4.88 -10.87
N VAL A 213 2.85 -4.67 -10.02
CA VAL A 213 4.19 -4.25 -10.47
C VAL A 213 4.82 -5.32 -11.37
N GLU A 214 4.82 -6.59 -10.96
CA GLU A 214 5.32 -7.69 -11.81
C GLU A 214 4.63 -7.74 -13.16
N SER A 215 3.30 -7.56 -13.17
CA SER A 215 2.52 -7.56 -14.42
C SER A 215 2.91 -6.40 -15.33
N LEU A 216 3.06 -5.20 -14.78
CA LEU A 216 3.48 -4.01 -15.55
C LEU A 216 4.89 -4.19 -16.13
N VAL A 217 5.84 -4.67 -15.33
CA VAL A 217 7.21 -4.95 -15.77
C VAL A 217 7.22 -6.01 -16.87
N ALA A 218 6.49 -7.12 -16.70
CA ALA A 218 6.38 -8.17 -17.71
C ALA A 218 5.76 -7.69 -19.03
N LEU A 219 4.86 -6.70 -18.97
CA LEU A 219 4.25 -6.05 -20.14
C LEU A 219 5.13 -4.96 -20.76
N GLY A 220 6.29 -4.63 -20.17
CA GLY A 220 7.12 -3.52 -20.61
C GLY A 220 6.48 -2.15 -20.39
N LEU A 221 5.58 -2.04 -19.41
CA LEU A 221 4.86 -0.82 -19.06
C LEU A 221 5.45 -0.17 -17.82
N ALA A 222 5.66 1.14 -17.88
CA ALA A 222 6.12 1.96 -16.78
C ALA A 222 5.30 3.26 -16.68
N THR A 223 5.59 4.07 -15.67
CA THR A 223 4.95 5.38 -15.50
C THR A 223 5.20 6.25 -16.75
N SER A 224 4.13 6.81 -17.33
CA SER A 224 4.27 7.75 -18.45
C SER A 224 5.09 8.97 -18.03
N LYS A 225 6.16 9.27 -18.78
CA LYS A 225 6.94 10.50 -18.62
C LYS A 225 6.53 11.62 -19.57
N HIS A 226 5.35 11.49 -20.18
CA HIS A 226 4.74 12.52 -20.99
C HIS A 226 3.67 13.26 -20.18
N GLY A 227 3.86 14.56 -19.95
CA GLY A 227 2.89 15.43 -19.26
C GLY A 227 2.93 15.27 -17.75
N ASP A 228 1.78 14.95 -17.16
CA ASP A 228 1.49 15.10 -15.73
C ASP A 228 2.43 14.33 -14.77
N LEU A 229 3.02 13.22 -15.22
CA LEU A 229 3.92 12.39 -14.41
C LEU A 229 5.35 12.36 -14.96
N ALA A 230 5.71 13.37 -15.76
CA ALA A 230 7.09 13.63 -16.15
C ALA A 230 7.99 13.80 -14.92
N PHE A 231 9.30 13.69 -15.13
CA PHE A 231 10.24 13.94 -14.04
C PHE A 231 10.10 15.38 -13.52
N PRO A 232 10.38 15.63 -12.22
CA PRO A 232 10.28 16.96 -11.66
C PRO A 232 11.13 17.99 -12.43
N GLU A 233 10.57 19.18 -12.64
CA GLU A 233 11.25 20.29 -13.32
C GLU A 233 12.61 20.61 -12.69
N LYS A 234 13.62 20.81 -13.54
CA LYS A 234 14.99 21.03 -13.10
C LYS A 234 15.13 22.37 -12.38
N LYS A 235 15.27 22.33 -11.05
CA LYS A 235 15.48 23.51 -10.20
C LYS A 235 16.31 23.16 -8.97
N ALA A 236 17.04 24.16 -8.45
CA ALA A 236 17.77 23.99 -7.20
C ALA A 236 16.78 23.90 -6.03
N LEU A 237 16.79 22.76 -5.34
CA LEU A 237 16.11 22.60 -4.05
C LEU A 237 16.99 23.18 -2.93
N SER A 238 16.41 23.50 -1.79
CA SER A 238 17.14 24.07 -0.64
C SER A 238 17.07 23.15 0.58
N GLY A 239 18.06 23.29 1.48
CA GLY A 239 18.14 22.50 2.71
C GLY A 239 18.21 20.99 2.46
N GLN A 240 17.58 20.21 3.34
CA GLN A 240 17.59 18.74 3.28
C GLN A 240 16.95 18.16 2.01
N PHE A 241 16.07 18.92 1.35
CA PHE A 241 15.33 18.47 0.17
C PHE A 241 16.19 18.36 -1.09
N GLN A 242 17.39 18.96 -1.10
CA GLN A 242 18.39 18.78 -2.17
C GLN A 242 18.71 17.31 -2.45
N SER A 243 18.66 16.49 -1.41
CA SER A 243 18.97 15.07 -1.50
C SER A 243 17.86 14.24 -2.17
N LEU A 244 16.63 14.75 -2.31
CA LEU A 244 15.48 13.99 -2.80
C LEU A 244 15.46 13.81 -4.32
N ASN A 245 16.07 14.71 -5.08
CA ASN A 245 16.15 14.61 -6.54
C ASN A 245 17.56 14.94 -7.06
N PRO A 246 18.51 14.00 -6.98
CA PRO A 246 19.86 14.19 -7.49
C PRO A 246 19.99 13.95 -9.02
N PHE A 247 18.90 13.57 -9.69
CA PHE A 247 18.86 13.19 -11.11
C PHE A 247 18.52 14.38 -12.01
#